data_AF-A0A8H7INX2-F1
#
_entry.id   AF-A0A8H7INX2-F1
#
_cell.length_a   1.000
_cell.length_b   1.000
_cell.length_c   1.000
_cell.angle_alpha   90.00
_cell.angle_beta   90.00
_cell.angle_gamma   90.00
#
_symmetry.space_group_name_H-M   'P 1'
#
loop_
_entity.id
_entity.type
_entity.pdbx_description
1 polymer ?
#
loop_
_entity_poly.entity_id
_entity_poly.type
_entity_poly.pdbx_seq_one_letter_code
_entity_poly.pdbx_strand_id
1 'polypeptide(L)'
;MSFSPSAEAFEAAKKEFLRESDPGAGIDLSSFTTIHDVYDTTDKIQQEQSNSKALRYLQRIQPYLICINHYAAVIETFAQTKPEFISPIWGSIKAILLIASTYVRSYDKILDAMEQLGNALPDFEKYTETFYDSDRIKQVLALFYKDILDFHSTVLKFFKIKSWRLVLESLWPKYHGRLEVILRNIARSKAMMDSAVTLMDITEAHQARIDAYQKYERDYEFQQRQDFEAAKQSLSPNLYYKELEKATERCSVDSGKQIRRLDKFELWFDPAKSDSRLLWLQGIPGAGE
;
A
#
# COMPACT_ATOMS: atom_id res chain seq x y z
N MET A 1 -32.37 -15.74 -17.82
CA MET A 1 -31.18 -16.32 -18.48
C MET A 1 -30.19 -16.63 -17.36
N SER A 2 -29.86 -17.89 -17.13
CA SER A 2 -28.81 -18.25 -16.15
C SER A 2 -27.45 -17.94 -16.78
N PHE A 3 -26.60 -17.21 -16.07
CA PHE A 3 -25.22 -16.96 -16.50
C PHE A 3 -24.43 -18.27 -16.43
N SER A 4 -23.37 -18.39 -17.24
CA SER A 4 -22.40 -19.47 -17.02
C SER A 4 -21.68 -19.24 -15.69
N PRO A 5 -21.26 -20.29 -14.95
CA PRO A 5 -20.57 -20.15 -13.67
C PRO A 5 -19.35 -19.23 -13.71
N SER A 6 -18.67 -19.15 -14.86
CA SER A 6 -17.57 -18.21 -15.06
C SER A 6 -18.04 -16.76 -15.08
N ALA A 7 -19.09 -16.43 -15.81
CA ALA A 7 -19.62 -15.05 -15.89
C ALA A 7 -20.12 -14.54 -14.53
N GLU A 8 -20.70 -15.42 -13.71
CA GLU A 8 -21.06 -15.09 -12.32
C GLU A 8 -19.85 -14.74 -11.47
N ALA A 9 -18.73 -15.45 -11.65
CA ALA A 9 -17.48 -15.16 -10.94
C ALA A 9 -16.88 -13.79 -11.35
N PHE A 10 -16.92 -13.44 -12.64
CA PHE A 10 -16.51 -12.10 -13.12
C PHE A 10 -17.38 -10.98 -12.52
N GLU A 11 -18.71 -11.13 -12.55
CA GLU A 11 -19.61 -10.14 -11.95
C GLU A 11 -19.44 -10.03 -10.43
N ALA A 12 -19.26 -11.15 -9.74
CA ALA A 12 -19.00 -11.14 -8.29
C ALA A 12 -17.72 -10.37 -7.96
N ALA A 13 -16.62 -10.64 -8.68
CA ALA A 13 -15.34 -9.96 -8.50
C ALA A 13 -15.44 -8.45 -8.79
N LYS A 14 -16.12 -8.08 -9.88
CA LYS A 14 -16.38 -6.68 -10.25
C LYS A 14 -17.19 -5.96 -9.18
N LYS A 15 -18.28 -6.55 -8.71
CA LYS A 15 -19.14 -5.97 -7.68
C LYS A 15 -18.40 -5.78 -6.36
N GLU A 16 -17.60 -6.76 -5.97
CA GLU A 16 -16.73 -6.66 -4.80
C GLU A 16 -15.73 -5.51 -4.94
N PHE A 17 -15.02 -5.45 -6.07
CA PHE A 17 -14.07 -4.37 -6.38
C PHE A 17 -14.71 -2.99 -6.31
N LEU A 18 -15.87 -2.78 -6.95
CA LEU A 18 -16.54 -1.48 -6.96
C LEU A 18 -16.99 -1.06 -5.54
N ARG A 19 -17.46 -2.02 -4.73
CA ARG A 19 -17.84 -1.77 -3.33
C ARG A 19 -16.63 -1.35 -2.49
N GLU A 20 -15.49 -2.00 -2.69
CA GLU A 20 -14.28 -1.71 -1.92
C GLU A 20 -13.52 -0.46 -2.41
N SER A 21 -13.64 -0.17 -3.69
CA SER A 21 -12.90 0.88 -4.40
C SER A 21 -13.61 2.22 -4.41
N ASP A 22 -14.82 2.32 -3.81
CA ASP A 22 -15.63 3.55 -3.73
C ASP A 22 -14.78 4.82 -3.51
N PRO A 23 -14.61 5.65 -4.55
CA PRO A 23 -13.55 6.63 -4.59
C PRO A 23 -13.93 7.84 -3.73
N GLY A 24 -13.59 7.79 -2.44
CA GLY A 24 -13.53 8.97 -1.58
C GLY A 24 -12.57 10.07 -2.08
N ALA A 25 -11.90 9.86 -3.21
CA ALA A 25 -10.97 10.78 -3.87
C ALA A 25 -11.57 11.49 -5.11
N GLY A 26 -12.86 11.31 -5.43
CA GLY A 26 -13.50 11.96 -6.59
C GLY A 26 -13.00 11.46 -7.96
N ILE A 27 -12.36 10.30 -8.01
CA ILE A 27 -11.90 9.67 -9.26
C ILE A 27 -13.00 8.76 -9.77
N ASP A 28 -13.65 9.17 -10.85
CA ASP A 28 -14.66 8.35 -11.51
C ASP A 28 -14.00 7.18 -12.28
N LEU A 29 -13.95 6.01 -11.64
CA LEU A 29 -13.47 4.77 -12.26
C LEU A 29 -14.28 4.34 -13.49
N SER A 30 -15.49 4.87 -13.66
CA SER A 30 -16.38 4.55 -14.79
C SER A 30 -16.15 5.43 -16.03
N SER A 31 -15.41 6.55 -15.89
CA SER A 31 -15.08 7.46 -17.01
C SER A 31 -13.92 6.97 -17.90
N PHE A 32 -13.32 5.83 -17.57
CA PHE A 32 -12.09 5.34 -18.17
C PHE A 32 -12.28 3.90 -18.67
N THR A 33 -12.58 3.76 -19.95
CA THR A 33 -13.08 2.49 -20.48
C THR A 33 -12.08 1.80 -21.40
N THR A 34 -10.96 2.45 -21.75
CA THR A 34 -10.03 1.93 -22.77
C THR A 34 -8.57 1.98 -22.34
N ILE A 35 -7.76 1.14 -22.98
CA ILE A 35 -6.30 1.20 -22.87
C ILE A 35 -5.73 2.53 -23.38
N HIS A 36 -6.36 3.16 -24.39
CA HIS A 36 -5.93 4.46 -24.90
C HIS A 36 -5.99 5.53 -23.81
N ASP A 37 -7.01 5.50 -22.94
CA ASP A 37 -7.10 6.42 -21.80
C ASP A 37 -5.90 6.28 -20.85
N VAL A 38 -5.34 5.07 -20.73
CA VAL A 38 -4.15 4.80 -19.91
C VAL A 38 -2.88 5.28 -20.61
N TYR A 39 -2.73 5.06 -21.92
CA TYR A 39 -1.60 5.58 -22.69
C TYR A 39 -1.56 7.11 -22.70
N ASP A 40 -2.69 7.76 -22.98
CA ASP A 40 -2.82 9.22 -22.91
C ASP A 40 -2.44 9.77 -21.53
N THR A 41 -2.80 9.04 -20.47
CA THR A 41 -2.42 9.41 -19.09
C THR A 41 -0.92 9.25 -18.87
N THR A 42 -0.34 8.16 -19.38
CA THR A 42 1.09 7.87 -19.27
C THR A 42 1.90 8.95 -19.98
N ASP A 43 1.50 9.33 -21.19
CA ASP A 43 2.14 10.39 -21.99
C ASP A 43 2.06 11.74 -21.29
N LYS A 44 0.89 12.10 -20.73
CA LYS A 44 0.71 13.32 -19.94
C LYS A 44 1.64 13.34 -18.72
N ILE A 45 1.70 12.24 -17.96
CA ILE A 45 2.60 12.14 -16.80
C ILE A 45 4.06 12.29 -17.23
N GLN A 46 4.47 11.67 -18.34
CA GLN A 46 5.84 11.80 -18.86
C GLN A 46 6.16 13.25 -19.27
N GLN A 47 5.22 13.94 -19.91
CA GLN A 47 5.37 15.33 -20.30
C GLN A 47 5.48 16.27 -19.08
N GLU A 48 4.70 16.04 -18.03
CA GLU A 48 4.78 16.80 -16.78
C GLU A 48 6.08 16.53 -16.02
N GLN A 49 6.54 15.27 -16.02
CA GLN A 49 7.79 14.87 -15.37
C GLN A 49 9.04 15.39 -16.08
N SER A 50 9.02 15.48 -17.41
CA SER A 50 10.13 16.05 -18.19
C SER A 50 10.34 17.52 -17.87
N ASN A 51 9.25 18.27 -17.68
CA ASN A 51 9.27 19.67 -17.29
C ASN A 51 9.76 19.90 -15.84
N SER A 52 9.56 18.91 -14.95
CA SER A 52 9.86 19.02 -13.51
C SER A 52 11.16 18.34 -13.07
N LYS A 53 11.98 17.82 -14.01
CA LYS A 53 13.19 17.00 -13.74
C LYS A 53 12.94 15.79 -12.84
N ALA A 54 11.68 15.33 -12.76
CA ALA A 54 11.26 14.16 -12.00
C ALA A 54 10.97 12.98 -12.95
N LEU A 55 11.75 12.86 -14.02
CA LEU A 55 11.62 11.77 -15.01
C LEU A 55 11.69 10.42 -14.30
N ARG A 56 10.66 9.61 -14.53
CA ARG A 56 10.59 8.23 -14.05
C ARG A 56 10.40 7.31 -15.23
N TYR A 57 10.99 6.12 -15.11
CA TYR A 57 11.01 5.13 -16.17
C TYR A 57 9.64 4.43 -16.24
N LEU A 58 8.65 5.14 -16.78
CA LEU A 58 7.27 4.66 -16.94
C LEU A 58 7.19 3.42 -17.86
N GLN A 59 8.20 3.19 -18.70
CA GLN A 59 8.30 1.98 -19.51
C GLN A 59 8.36 0.69 -18.66
N ARG A 60 8.66 0.76 -17.35
CA ARG A 60 8.65 -0.41 -16.45
C ARG A 60 7.28 -1.08 -16.33
N ILE A 61 6.19 -0.33 -16.51
CA ILE A 61 4.85 -0.89 -16.46
C ILE A 61 4.35 -1.36 -17.82
N GLN A 62 5.12 -1.17 -18.89
CA GLN A 62 4.76 -1.63 -20.24
C GLN A 62 4.46 -3.13 -20.30
N PRO A 63 5.25 -4.03 -19.66
CA PRO A 63 4.92 -5.46 -19.62
C PRO A 63 3.54 -5.74 -19.02
N TYR A 64 3.18 -5.00 -17.97
CA TYR A 64 1.87 -5.09 -17.35
C TYR A 64 0.75 -4.62 -18.28
N LEU A 65 0.92 -3.46 -18.93
CA LEU A 65 -0.10 -2.94 -19.87
C LEU A 65 -0.32 -3.86 -21.07
N ILE A 66 0.74 -4.42 -21.65
CA ILE A 66 0.66 -5.40 -22.73
C ILE A 66 -0.11 -6.64 -22.26
N CYS A 67 0.24 -7.18 -21.10
CA CYS A 67 -0.40 -8.36 -20.55
C CYS A 67 -1.91 -8.14 -20.32
N ILE A 68 -2.31 -7.00 -19.74
CA ILE A 68 -3.71 -6.66 -19.55
C ILE A 68 -4.43 -6.44 -20.89
N ASN A 69 -3.74 -5.93 -21.91
CA ASN A 69 -4.33 -5.81 -23.25
C ASN A 69 -4.66 -7.19 -23.86
N HIS A 70 -3.73 -8.15 -23.75
CA HIS A 70 -3.96 -9.53 -24.20
C HIS A 70 -5.08 -10.18 -23.38
N TYR A 71 -5.09 -9.94 -22.07
CA TYR A 71 -6.16 -10.40 -21.18
C TYR A 71 -7.53 -9.83 -21.57
N ALA A 72 -7.61 -8.53 -21.88
CA ALA A 72 -8.84 -7.88 -22.30
C ALA A 72 -9.40 -8.51 -23.58
N ALA A 73 -8.55 -8.70 -24.61
CA ALA A 73 -8.94 -9.34 -25.86
C ALA A 73 -9.47 -10.77 -25.64
N VAL A 74 -8.83 -11.53 -24.75
CA VAL A 74 -9.28 -12.86 -24.32
C VAL A 74 -10.68 -12.75 -23.70
N ILE A 75 -10.88 -11.93 -22.67
CA ILE A 75 -12.16 -11.79 -21.98
C ILE A 75 -13.29 -11.33 -22.89
N GLU A 76 -13.04 -10.33 -23.74
CA GLU A 76 -14.00 -9.81 -24.72
C GLU A 76 -14.52 -10.94 -25.63
N THR A 77 -13.64 -11.87 -25.97
CA THR A 77 -13.98 -12.96 -26.86
C THR A 77 -14.73 -14.11 -26.16
N PHE A 78 -14.32 -14.50 -24.94
CA PHE A 78 -14.95 -15.63 -24.23
C PHE A 78 -16.30 -15.29 -23.63
N ALA A 79 -16.41 -14.11 -23.06
CA ALA A 79 -17.55 -13.80 -22.22
C ALA A 79 -18.69 -13.19 -23.05
N GLN A 80 -18.51 -13.04 -24.38
CA GLN A 80 -19.39 -12.27 -25.29
C GLN A 80 -19.79 -10.92 -24.67
N THR A 81 -18.95 -10.40 -23.77
CA THR A 81 -19.36 -9.36 -22.84
C THR A 81 -18.82 -8.02 -23.24
N LYS A 82 -19.61 -7.05 -22.85
CA LYS A 82 -19.47 -5.64 -23.09
C LYS A 82 -18.18 -5.12 -22.45
N PRO A 83 -17.74 -3.89 -22.80
CA PRO A 83 -16.67 -3.15 -22.12
C PRO A 83 -16.76 -3.08 -20.58
N GLU A 84 -17.87 -3.52 -19.97
CA GLU A 84 -18.19 -3.44 -18.55
C GLU A 84 -17.31 -4.28 -17.60
N PHE A 85 -16.67 -5.35 -18.08
CA PHE A 85 -15.70 -6.11 -17.27
C PHE A 85 -14.30 -5.55 -17.34
N ILE A 86 -13.90 -4.98 -18.46
CA ILE A 86 -12.54 -4.49 -18.65
C ILE A 86 -12.40 -3.03 -18.19
N SER A 87 -13.46 -2.23 -18.28
CA SER A 87 -13.43 -0.82 -17.84
C SER A 87 -12.94 -0.61 -16.40
N PRO A 88 -13.35 -1.40 -15.38
CA PRO A 88 -12.83 -1.25 -14.02
C PRO A 88 -11.31 -1.42 -13.91
N ILE A 89 -10.71 -2.27 -14.75
CA ILE A 89 -9.26 -2.49 -14.80
C ILE A 89 -8.56 -1.25 -15.39
N TRP A 90 -9.04 -0.73 -16.52
CA TRP A 90 -8.42 0.45 -17.12
C TRP A 90 -8.58 1.70 -16.25
N GLY A 91 -9.76 1.90 -15.67
CA GLY A 91 -10.02 3.02 -14.79
C GLY A 91 -9.21 3.00 -13.50
N SER A 92 -9.00 1.82 -12.91
CA SER A 92 -8.16 1.70 -11.72
C SER A 92 -6.68 1.93 -12.01
N ILE A 93 -6.16 1.41 -13.14
CA ILE A 93 -4.77 1.63 -13.56
C ILE A 93 -4.52 3.13 -13.72
N LYS A 94 -5.40 3.82 -14.46
CA LYS A 94 -5.31 5.27 -14.64
C LYS A 94 -5.38 6.02 -13.30
N ALA A 95 -6.34 5.68 -12.44
CA ALA A 95 -6.49 6.29 -11.12
C ALA A 95 -5.22 6.12 -10.27
N ILE A 96 -4.65 4.91 -10.24
CA ILE A 96 -3.42 4.59 -9.51
C ILE A 96 -2.26 5.45 -10.04
N LEU A 97 -2.09 5.53 -11.36
CA LEU A 97 -1.01 6.31 -11.98
C LEU A 97 -1.14 7.81 -11.68
N LEU A 98 -2.36 8.36 -11.80
CA LEU A 98 -2.63 9.77 -11.51
C LEU A 98 -2.40 10.12 -10.05
N ILE A 99 -2.84 9.29 -9.10
CA ILE A 99 -2.60 9.56 -7.67
C ILE A 99 -1.11 9.43 -7.35
N ALA A 100 -0.48 8.35 -7.81
CA ALA A 100 0.91 8.05 -7.51
C ALA A 100 1.86 9.11 -8.05
N SER A 101 1.59 9.67 -9.25
CA SER A 101 2.45 10.68 -9.89
C SER A 101 2.52 11.98 -9.08
N THR A 102 1.54 12.26 -8.21
CA THR A 102 1.54 13.44 -7.34
C THR A 102 2.58 13.39 -6.22
N TYR A 103 3.23 12.25 -5.99
CA TYR A 103 4.28 12.10 -4.97
C TYR A 103 5.36 11.09 -5.41
N VAL A 104 6.57 11.60 -5.61
CA VAL A 104 7.68 10.85 -6.23
C VAL A 104 8.00 9.53 -5.52
N ARG A 105 8.06 9.51 -4.18
CA ARG A 105 8.43 8.29 -3.43
C ARG A 105 7.38 7.19 -3.53
N SER A 106 6.09 7.53 -3.53
CA SER A 106 5.07 6.51 -3.78
C SER A 106 5.09 6.05 -5.22
N TYR A 107 5.39 6.94 -6.16
CA TYR A 107 5.39 6.61 -7.57
C TYR A 107 6.32 5.43 -7.86
N ASP A 108 7.56 5.47 -7.37
CA ASP A 108 8.52 4.37 -7.55
C ASP A 108 8.01 3.05 -6.95
N LYS A 109 7.52 3.06 -5.70
CA LYS A 109 6.99 1.87 -5.03
C LYS A 109 5.76 1.28 -5.74
N ILE A 110 4.89 2.12 -6.29
CA ILE A 110 3.72 1.68 -7.04
C ILE A 110 4.13 1.10 -8.40
N LEU A 111 5.03 1.77 -9.13
CA LEU A 111 5.53 1.25 -10.42
C LEU A 111 6.26 -0.08 -10.23
N ASP A 112 7.06 -0.22 -9.16
CA ASP A 112 7.70 -1.49 -8.79
C ASP A 112 6.67 -2.61 -8.59
N ALA A 113 5.59 -2.34 -7.85
CA ALA A 113 4.54 -3.33 -7.61
C ALA A 113 3.76 -3.68 -8.88
N MET A 114 3.49 -2.70 -9.76
CA MET A 114 2.81 -2.92 -11.04
C MET A 114 3.69 -3.70 -12.02
N GLU A 115 5.00 -3.44 -12.04
CA GLU A 115 5.98 -4.23 -12.81
C GLU A 115 6.01 -5.69 -12.34
N GLN A 116 6.08 -5.93 -11.03
CA GLN A 116 6.02 -7.28 -10.46
C GLN A 116 4.72 -8.01 -10.83
N LEU A 117 3.58 -7.32 -10.81
CA LEU A 117 2.31 -7.86 -11.26
C LEU A 117 2.37 -8.27 -12.74
N GLY A 118 2.88 -7.39 -13.61
CA GLY A 118 3.08 -7.70 -15.03
C GLY A 118 3.95 -8.93 -15.27
N ASN A 119 5.03 -9.08 -14.51
CA ASN A 119 5.95 -10.21 -14.61
C ASN A 119 5.34 -11.53 -14.06
N ALA A 120 4.48 -11.46 -13.06
CA ALA A 120 3.82 -12.62 -12.48
C ALA A 120 2.72 -13.18 -13.40
N LEU A 121 2.03 -12.31 -14.13
CA LEU A 121 0.95 -12.71 -15.02
C LEU A 121 1.44 -13.62 -16.16
N PRO A 122 0.57 -14.49 -16.69
CA PRO A 122 0.87 -15.30 -17.87
C PRO A 122 0.74 -14.48 -19.15
N ASP A 123 1.34 -15.01 -20.21
CA ASP A 123 1.08 -14.52 -21.56
C ASP A 123 -0.26 -15.07 -22.05
N PHE A 124 -1.32 -14.31 -21.83
CA PHE A 124 -2.70 -14.72 -22.14
C PHE A 124 -2.93 -15.01 -23.64
N GLU A 125 -2.12 -14.43 -24.53
CA GLU A 125 -2.24 -14.62 -25.97
C GLU A 125 -2.01 -16.09 -26.36
N LYS A 126 -1.08 -16.77 -25.69
CA LYS A 126 -0.73 -18.19 -25.96
C LYS A 126 -1.87 -19.18 -25.77
N TYR A 127 -2.88 -18.79 -25.02
CA TYR A 127 -3.96 -19.68 -24.61
C TYR A 127 -5.29 -19.35 -25.30
N THR A 128 -5.31 -18.31 -26.14
CA THR A 128 -6.50 -17.84 -26.88
C THR A 128 -7.24 -18.98 -27.58
N GLU A 129 -6.55 -19.87 -28.29
CA GLU A 129 -7.17 -21.01 -28.99
C GLU A 129 -7.74 -22.07 -28.03
N THR A 130 -7.10 -22.32 -26.89
CA THR A 130 -7.51 -23.35 -25.91
C THR A 130 -8.67 -22.89 -25.03
N PHE A 131 -8.85 -21.58 -24.87
CA PHE A 131 -9.83 -20.98 -23.98
C PHE A 131 -11.30 -21.10 -24.46
N TYR A 132 -11.56 -21.31 -25.77
CA TYR A 132 -12.92 -21.27 -26.33
C TYR A 132 -13.81 -22.39 -25.80
N ASP A 133 -13.25 -23.60 -25.73
CA ASP A 133 -14.04 -24.80 -25.49
C ASP A 133 -13.97 -25.32 -24.05
N SER A 134 -13.18 -24.69 -23.18
CA SER A 134 -12.96 -25.16 -21.80
C SER A 134 -13.53 -24.21 -20.74
N ASP A 135 -14.67 -24.59 -20.16
CA ASP A 135 -15.28 -23.88 -19.03
C ASP A 135 -14.35 -23.83 -17.80
N ARG A 136 -13.44 -24.80 -17.67
CA ARG A 136 -12.44 -24.80 -16.60
C ARG A 136 -11.47 -23.65 -16.77
N ILE A 137 -11.02 -23.39 -18.00
CA ILE A 137 -10.07 -22.30 -18.21
C ILE A 137 -10.77 -20.94 -18.08
N LYS A 138 -12.05 -20.84 -18.43
CA LYS A 138 -12.86 -19.62 -18.15
C LYS A 138 -12.95 -19.32 -16.64
N GLN A 139 -13.00 -20.34 -15.79
CA GLN A 139 -12.94 -20.16 -14.33
C GLN A 139 -11.55 -19.72 -13.87
N VAL A 140 -10.49 -20.28 -14.45
CA VAL A 140 -9.11 -19.83 -14.18
C VAL A 140 -8.90 -18.37 -14.61
N LEU A 141 -9.46 -17.94 -15.75
CA LEU A 141 -9.48 -16.53 -16.14
C LEU A 141 -10.21 -15.66 -15.11
N ALA A 142 -11.35 -16.12 -14.58
CA ALA A 142 -12.05 -15.40 -13.50
C ALA A 142 -11.19 -15.24 -12.23
N LEU A 143 -10.31 -16.20 -11.91
CA LEU A 143 -9.34 -16.06 -10.82
C LEU A 143 -8.37 -14.90 -11.09
N PHE A 144 -7.78 -14.83 -12.30
CA PHE A 144 -6.90 -13.73 -12.68
C PHE A 144 -7.61 -12.39 -12.63
N TYR A 145 -8.84 -12.31 -13.12
CA TYR A 145 -9.66 -11.09 -13.01
C TYR A 145 -9.76 -10.62 -11.56
N LYS A 146 -10.13 -11.53 -10.66
CA LYS A 146 -10.29 -11.25 -9.24
C LYS A 146 -8.95 -10.90 -8.58
N ASP A 147 -7.84 -11.49 -8.99
CA ASP A 147 -6.49 -11.17 -8.48
C ASP A 147 -6.02 -9.78 -8.95
N ILE A 148 -6.25 -9.42 -10.22
CA ILE A 148 -5.94 -8.10 -10.79
C ILE A 148 -6.73 -7.00 -10.05
N LEU A 149 -8.04 -7.22 -9.87
CA LEU A 149 -8.89 -6.26 -9.16
C LEU A 149 -8.54 -6.14 -7.67
N ASP A 150 -8.17 -7.24 -7.01
CA ASP A 150 -7.69 -7.20 -5.62
C ASP A 150 -6.40 -6.38 -5.49
N PHE A 151 -5.50 -6.50 -6.46
CA PHE A 151 -4.27 -5.72 -6.50
C PHE A 151 -4.62 -4.23 -6.56
N HIS A 152 -5.49 -3.85 -7.51
CA HIS A 152 -5.94 -2.47 -7.65
C HIS A 152 -6.66 -1.96 -6.41
N SER A 153 -7.58 -2.75 -5.85
CA SER A 153 -8.31 -2.44 -4.61
C SER A 153 -7.33 -2.20 -3.46
N THR A 154 -6.29 -3.03 -3.33
CA THR A 154 -5.28 -2.90 -2.27
C THR A 154 -4.50 -1.58 -2.39
N VAL A 155 -4.06 -1.22 -3.60
CA VAL A 155 -3.37 0.06 -3.84
C VAL A 155 -4.29 1.26 -3.63
N LEU A 156 -5.51 1.21 -4.15
CA LEU A 156 -6.49 2.28 -3.99
C LEU A 156 -6.89 2.47 -2.51
N LYS A 157 -7.05 1.39 -1.74
CA LYS A 157 -7.28 1.45 -0.28
C LYS A 157 -6.13 2.13 0.47
N PHE A 158 -4.89 1.97 0.02
CA PHE A 158 -3.76 2.72 0.58
C PHE A 158 -3.90 4.23 0.34
N PHE A 159 -4.27 4.63 -0.87
CA PHE A 159 -4.47 6.05 -1.21
C PHE A 159 -5.68 6.70 -0.53
N LYS A 160 -6.66 5.91 -0.08
CA LYS A 160 -7.78 6.40 0.74
C LYS A 160 -7.39 6.81 2.15
N ILE A 161 -6.19 6.45 2.63
CA ILE A 161 -5.74 6.87 3.96
C ILE A 161 -5.57 8.39 3.99
N LYS A 162 -6.17 9.04 4.99
CA LYS A 162 -5.98 10.47 5.21
C LYS A 162 -4.49 10.76 5.38
N SER A 163 -3.97 11.70 4.60
CA SER A 163 -2.54 12.04 4.60
C SER A 163 -1.64 10.85 4.24
N TRP A 164 -2.06 9.96 3.33
CA TRP A 164 -1.30 8.79 2.87
C TRP A 164 0.18 9.10 2.54
N ARG A 165 0.47 10.31 2.04
CA ARG A 165 1.84 10.78 1.75
C ARG A 165 2.76 10.80 2.98
N LEU A 166 2.22 11.14 4.16
CA LEU A 166 2.97 11.21 5.41
C LEU A 166 3.20 9.83 6.02
N VAL A 167 2.27 8.90 5.79
CA VAL A 167 2.30 7.55 6.37
C VAL A 167 2.82 6.50 5.41
N LEU A 168 3.32 6.91 4.23
CA LEU A 168 3.80 6.00 3.19
C LEU A 168 4.83 5.01 3.74
N GLU A 169 5.90 5.49 4.38
CA GLU A 169 6.97 4.61 4.84
C GLU A 169 6.51 3.63 5.92
N SER A 170 5.63 4.08 6.83
CA SER A 170 5.14 3.27 7.93
C SER A 170 4.10 2.23 7.51
N LEU A 171 3.19 2.59 6.59
CA LEU A 171 2.06 1.73 6.23
C LEU A 171 2.28 0.92 4.96
N TRP A 172 3.13 1.38 4.04
CA TRP A 172 3.39 0.66 2.79
C TRP A 172 3.80 -0.82 2.99
N PRO A 173 4.65 -1.20 3.99
CA PRO A 173 4.99 -2.60 4.22
C PRO A 173 3.76 -3.51 4.40
N LYS A 174 2.71 -3.03 5.09
CA LYS A 174 1.44 -3.76 5.25
C LYS A 174 0.79 -4.05 3.90
N TYR A 175 0.65 -3.02 3.07
CA TYR A 175 -0.04 -3.13 1.79
C TYR A 175 0.80 -3.93 0.80
N HIS A 176 2.10 -3.70 0.75
CA HIS A 176 3.03 -4.47 -0.07
C HIS A 176 2.95 -5.97 0.25
N GLY A 177 2.94 -6.36 1.53
CA GLY A 177 2.80 -7.78 1.87
C GLY A 177 1.43 -8.38 1.47
N ARG A 178 0.36 -7.59 1.36
CA ARG A 178 -0.91 -8.03 0.73
C ARG A 178 -0.73 -8.24 -0.77
N LEU A 179 -0.03 -7.33 -1.45
CA LEU A 179 0.30 -7.49 -2.88
C LEU A 179 1.11 -8.77 -3.12
N GLU A 180 2.06 -9.09 -2.24
CA GLU A 180 2.83 -10.34 -2.29
C GLU A 180 1.94 -11.60 -2.15
N VAL A 181 0.88 -11.55 -1.33
CA VAL A 181 -0.11 -12.64 -1.25
C VAL A 181 -0.83 -12.79 -2.60
N ILE A 182 -1.21 -11.69 -3.24
CA ILE A 182 -1.86 -11.69 -4.55
C ILE A 182 -0.94 -12.27 -5.62
N LEU A 183 0.33 -11.84 -5.67
CA LEU A 183 1.30 -12.33 -6.64
C LEU A 183 1.50 -13.86 -6.51
N ARG A 184 1.49 -14.41 -5.30
CA ARG A 184 1.52 -15.86 -5.08
C ARG A 184 0.26 -16.57 -5.58
N ASN A 185 -0.91 -15.97 -5.42
CA ASN A 185 -2.15 -16.53 -5.97
C ASN A 185 -2.13 -16.52 -7.50
N ILE A 186 -1.66 -15.44 -8.12
CA ILE A 186 -1.45 -15.34 -9.58
C ILE A 186 -0.50 -16.43 -10.07
N ALA A 187 0.62 -16.65 -9.38
CA ALA A 187 1.57 -17.70 -9.73
C ALA A 187 0.92 -19.11 -9.67
N ARG A 188 0.08 -19.37 -8.67
CA ARG A 188 -0.70 -20.62 -8.58
C ARG A 188 -1.70 -20.75 -9.74
N SER A 189 -2.46 -19.68 -10.02
CA SER A 189 -3.40 -19.62 -11.14
C SER A 189 -2.70 -19.82 -12.49
N LYS A 190 -1.48 -19.32 -12.64
CA LYS A 190 -0.65 -19.50 -13.83
C LYS A 190 -0.22 -20.95 -14.01
N ALA A 191 0.25 -21.60 -12.95
CA ALA A 191 0.59 -23.02 -13.00
C ALA A 191 -0.60 -23.91 -13.37
N MET A 192 -1.82 -23.50 -13.02
CA MET A 192 -3.03 -24.22 -13.45
C MET A 192 -3.20 -24.16 -14.97
N MET A 193 -2.93 -23.04 -15.64
CA MET A 193 -3.05 -22.95 -17.10
C MET A 193 -2.12 -23.91 -17.86
N ASP A 194 -0.95 -24.23 -17.29
CA ASP A 194 0.03 -25.13 -17.88
C ASP A 194 -0.28 -26.63 -17.64
N SER A 195 -1.34 -26.95 -16.88
CA SER A 195 -1.66 -28.30 -16.42
C SER A 195 -3.09 -28.72 -16.77
N ALA A 196 -3.39 -30.02 -16.65
CA ALA A 196 -4.74 -30.53 -16.81
C ALA A 196 -5.63 -30.13 -15.60
N VAL A 197 -6.18 -28.92 -15.64
CA VAL A 197 -7.01 -28.35 -14.56
C VAL A 197 -8.24 -29.21 -14.28
N THR A 198 -8.48 -29.53 -13.00
CA THR A 198 -9.71 -30.12 -12.49
C THR A 198 -10.55 -29.08 -11.73
N LEU A 199 -11.85 -29.36 -11.54
CA LEU A 199 -12.71 -28.51 -10.69
C LEU A 199 -12.21 -28.45 -9.25
N MET A 200 -11.59 -29.53 -8.76
CA MET A 200 -11.02 -29.61 -7.42
C MET A 200 -9.88 -28.60 -7.27
N ASP A 201 -8.99 -28.51 -8.27
CA ASP A 201 -7.87 -27.56 -8.26
C ASP A 201 -8.36 -26.10 -8.19
N ILE A 202 -9.44 -25.78 -8.91
CA ILE A 202 -10.04 -24.44 -8.90
C ILE A 202 -10.65 -24.12 -7.53
N THR A 203 -11.40 -25.06 -6.94
CA THR A 203 -11.97 -24.87 -5.60
C THR A 203 -10.89 -24.75 -4.52
N GLU A 204 -9.81 -25.52 -4.64
CA GLU A 204 -8.66 -25.44 -3.76
C GLU A 204 -7.95 -24.09 -3.91
N ALA A 205 -7.78 -23.60 -5.14
CA ALA A 205 -7.18 -22.29 -5.39
C ALA A 205 -8.01 -21.15 -4.76
N HIS A 206 -9.35 -21.20 -4.87
CA HIS A 206 -10.24 -20.26 -4.21
C HIS A 206 -10.10 -20.29 -2.69
N GLN A 207 -10.11 -21.47 -2.09
CA GLN A 207 -9.99 -21.62 -0.63
C GLN A 207 -8.61 -21.16 -0.14
N ALA A 208 -7.55 -21.60 -0.81
CA ALA A 208 -6.18 -21.28 -0.45
C ALA A 208 -5.88 -19.78 -0.59
N ARG A 209 -6.57 -19.06 -1.50
CA ARG A 209 -6.52 -17.59 -1.56
C ARG A 209 -7.12 -16.95 -0.31
N ILE A 210 -8.33 -17.37 0.09
CA ILE A 210 -9.00 -16.84 1.29
C ILE A 210 -8.15 -17.08 2.53
N ASP A 211 -7.64 -18.30 2.68
CA ASP A 211 -6.81 -18.70 3.81
C ASP A 211 -5.48 -17.93 3.84
N ALA A 212 -4.84 -17.72 2.69
CA ALA A 212 -3.60 -16.95 2.59
C ALA A 212 -3.79 -15.50 3.03
N TYR A 213 -4.89 -14.86 2.65
CA TYR A 213 -5.22 -13.51 3.10
C TYR A 213 -5.50 -13.45 4.60
N GLN A 214 -6.35 -14.35 5.11
CA GLN A 214 -6.67 -14.39 6.54
C GLN A 214 -5.45 -14.70 7.40
N LYS A 215 -4.56 -15.58 6.92
CA LYS A 215 -3.29 -15.87 7.57
C LYS A 215 -2.41 -14.63 7.60
N TYR A 216 -2.22 -13.97 6.46
CA TYR A 216 -1.42 -12.76 6.39
C TYR A 216 -1.93 -11.65 7.32
N GLU A 217 -3.24 -11.40 7.35
CA GLU A 217 -3.82 -10.40 8.27
C GLU A 217 -3.57 -10.75 9.74
N ARG A 218 -3.79 -12.01 10.13
CA ARG A 218 -3.54 -12.46 11.51
C ARG A 218 -2.07 -12.35 11.90
N ASP A 219 -1.17 -12.81 11.03
CA ASP A 219 0.26 -12.79 11.28
C ASP A 219 0.77 -11.34 11.38
N TYR A 220 0.30 -10.44 10.49
CA TYR A 220 0.65 -9.03 10.52
C TYR A 220 0.12 -8.32 11.78
N GLU A 221 -1.13 -8.54 12.16
CA GLU A 221 -1.71 -7.95 13.37
C GLU A 221 -1.01 -8.44 14.64
N PHE A 222 -0.66 -9.72 14.67
CA PHE A 222 0.11 -10.30 15.76
C PHE A 222 1.49 -9.64 15.88
N GLN A 223 2.21 -9.50 14.76
CA GLN A 223 3.51 -8.84 14.74
C GLN A 223 3.42 -7.38 15.19
N GLN A 224 2.46 -6.62 14.66
CA GLN A 224 2.26 -5.22 15.05
C GLN A 224 1.96 -5.07 16.54
N ARG A 225 1.19 -6.00 17.12
CA ARG A 225 0.91 -6.01 18.56
C ARG A 225 2.17 -6.29 19.36
N GLN A 226 3.01 -7.22 18.92
CA GLN A 226 4.30 -7.48 19.56
C GLN A 226 5.22 -6.26 19.48
N ASP A 227 5.35 -5.64 18.30
CA ASP A 227 6.17 -4.44 18.11
C ASP A 227 5.68 -3.29 18.99
N PHE A 228 4.37 -3.08 19.08
CA PHE A 228 3.76 -2.08 19.95
C PHE A 228 4.04 -2.35 21.43
N GLU A 229 3.84 -3.58 21.91
CA GLU A 229 4.12 -3.93 23.30
C GLU A 229 5.62 -3.82 23.62
N ALA A 230 6.51 -4.23 22.71
CA ALA A 230 7.95 -4.06 22.85
C ALA A 230 8.35 -2.58 22.94
N ALA A 231 7.83 -1.74 22.04
CA ALA A 231 8.05 -0.30 22.08
C ALA A 231 7.52 0.33 23.37
N LYS A 232 6.29 -0.02 23.78
CA LYS A 232 5.68 0.43 25.03
C LYS A 232 6.51 0.03 26.25
N GLN A 233 7.03 -1.20 26.30
CA GLN A 233 7.92 -1.64 27.37
C GLN A 233 9.23 -0.87 27.37
N SER A 234 9.83 -0.61 26.21
CA SER A 234 11.07 0.18 26.11
C SER A 234 10.89 1.63 26.55
N LEU A 235 9.71 2.21 26.31
CA LEU A 235 9.34 3.57 26.71
C LEU A 235 8.75 3.63 28.13
N SER A 236 8.53 2.49 28.79
CA SER A 236 7.86 2.45 30.08
C SER A 236 8.73 3.13 31.16
N PRO A 237 8.17 4.03 31.99
CA PRO A 237 8.92 4.86 32.95
C PRO A 237 9.62 4.12 34.09
N ASN A 238 9.63 2.78 34.11
CA ASN A 238 10.10 1.97 35.24
C ASN A 238 11.57 2.23 35.60
N LEU A 239 12.35 2.81 34.70
CA LEU A 239 13.75 3.23 34.94
C LEU A 239 13.86 4.66 35.48
N TYR A 240 12.96 5.58 35.10
CA TYR A 240 13.04 6.98 35.53
C TYR A 240 12.72 7.17 37.00
N TYR A 241 11.68 6.52 37.54
CA TYR A 241 11.28 6.79 38.92
C TYR A 241 12.36 6.36 39.92
N LYS A 242 12.95 5.17 39.74
CA LYS A 242 14.04 4.67 40.59
C LYS A 242 15.34 5.46 40.41
N GLU A 243 15.67 5.89 39.19
CA GLU A 243 16.86 6.71 38.98
C GLU A 243 16.67 8.14 39.49
N LEU A 244 15.48 8.71 39.33
CA LEU A 244 15.11 10.02 39.87
C LEU A 244 15.05 9.97 41.40
N GLU A 245 14.49 8.93 41.99
CA GLU A 245 14.46 8.71 43.44
C GLU A 245 15.88 8.58 43.99
N LYS A 246 16.73 7.74 43.37
CA LYS A 246 18.17 7.68 43.71
C LYS A 246 18.90 9.01 43.52
N ALA A 247 18.59 9.76 42.47
CA ALA A 247 19.20 11.08 42.24
C ALA A 247 18.73 12.10 43.29
N THR A 248 17.45 12.05 43.69
CA THR A 248 16.85 12.91 44.71
C THR A 248 17.39 12.57 46.09
N GLU A 249 17.55 11.29 46.42
CA GLU A 249 18.18 10.81 47.66
C GLU A 249 19.67 11.20 47.75
N ARG A 250 20.36 11.26 46.61
CA ARG A 250 21.76 11.70 46.52
C ARG A 250 21.92 13.22 46.52
N CYS A 251 20.87 13.97 46.20
CA CYS A 251 20.87 15.42 46.30
C CYS A 251 20.78 15.83 47.78
N SER A 252 21.71 16.65 48.25
CA SER A 252 21.61 17.23 49.59
C SER A 252 20.49 18.28 49.62
N VAL A 253 19.86 18.47 50.78
CA VAL A 253 18.78 19.46 50.99
C VAL A 253 19.23 20.90 50.64
N ASP A 254 20.53 21.16 50.55
CA ASP A 254 21.13 22.46 50.20
C ASP A 254 21.67 22.56 48.76
N SER A 255 21.60 21.49 47.98
CA SER A 255 22.02 21.50 46.56
C SER A 255 21.19 22.52 45.76
N GLY A 256 21.85 23.41 45.02
CA GLY A 256 21.18 24.47 44.22
C GLY A 256 20.73 25.71 45.00
N LYS A 257 20.76 25.72 46.34
CA LYS A 257 20.43 26.93 47.14
C LYS A 257 21.51 28.01 47.03
N GLN A 258 22.73 27.64 46.64
CA GLN A 258 23.84 28.57 46.47
C GLN A 258 23.61 29.51 45.27
N ILE A 259 22.98 29.03 44.20
CA ILE A 259 22.59 29.84 43.03
C ILE A 259 21.67 30.98 43.44
N ARG A 260 20.73 30.72 44.35
CA ARG A 260 19.79 31.73 44.85
C ARG A 260 20.45 32.85 45.67
N ARG A 261 21.71 32.68 46.08
CA ARG A 261 22.49 33.70 46.78
C ARG A 261 23.35 34.54 45.85
N LEU A 262 23.36 34.26 44.54
CA LEU A 262 24.11 35.03 43.57
C LEU A 262 23.32 36.30 43.23
N ASP A 263 23.95 37.46 43.39
CA ASP A 263 23.35 38.76 43.03
C ASP A 263 22.87 38.77 41.56
N LYS A 264 23.60 38.08 40.68
CA LYS A 264 23.24 37.90 39.26
C LYS A 264 21.95 37.10 39.08
N PHE A 265 21.68 36.12 39.95
CA PHE A 265 20.44 35.37 39.94
C PHE A 265 19.28 36.23 40.43
N GLU A 266 19.45 37.01 41.50
CA GLU A 266 18.39 37.92 41.98
C GLU A 266 18.03 38.98 40.94
N LEU A 267 19.02 39.54 40.24
CA LEU A 267 18.80 40.50 39.15
C LEU A 267 18.07 39.88 37.95
N TRP A 268 18.32 38.60 37.66
CA TRP A 268 17.62 37.86 36.59
C TRP A 268 16.22 37.40 37.01
N PHE A 269 16.04 37.01 38.28
CA PHE A 269 14.80 36.45 38.81
C PHE A 269 13.73 37.50 39.10
N ASP A 270 14.14 38.73 39.44
CA ASP A 270 13.24 39.87 39.70
C ASP A 270 12.65 40.42 38.39
N PRO A 271 11.34 40.22 38.12
CA PRO A 271 10.70 40.67 36.88
C PRO A 271 10.70 42.20 36.72
N ALA A 272 10.89 42.95 37.81
CA ALA A 272 10.95 44.41 37.78
C ALA A 272 12.31 44.96 37.35
N LYS A 273 13.37 44.14 37.37
CA LYS A 273 14.74 44.53 37.01
C LYS A 273 15.10 43.97 35.63
N SER A 274 14.71 44.70 34.57
CA SER A 274 14.79 44.23 33.16
C SER A 274 16.20 44.23 32.53
N ASP A 275 17.26 44.56 33.26
CA ASP A 275 18.61 44.74 32.67
C ASP A 275 19.35 43.42 32.38
N SER A 276 18.90 42.28 32.92
CA SER A 276 19.47 40.97 32.58
C SER A 276 18.39 39.92 32.38
N ARG A 277 18.08 39.62 31.11
CA ARG A 277 17.15 38.55 30.72
C ARG A 277 17.81 37.18 30.54
N LEU A 278 19.13 37.13 30.65
CA LEU A 278 19.92 35.92 30.43
C LEU A 278 20.84 35.70 31.64
N LEU A 279 20.69 34.54 32.27
CA LEU A 279 21.62 34.04 33.28
C LEU A 279 22.38 32.87 32.67
N TRP A 280 23.70 33.00 32.57
CA TRP A 280 24.58 31.93 32.11
C TRP A 280 25.17 31.20 33.31
N LEU A 281 24.88 29.90 33.42
CA LEU A 281 25.40 29.01 34.45
C LEU A 281 26.39 28.05 33.80
N GLN A 282 27.58 27.93 34.38
CA GLN A 282 28.62 27.03 33.89
C GLN A 282 29.25 26.32 35.08
N GLY A 283 29.08 25.00 35.12
CA GLY A 283 29.64 24.15 36.14
C GLY A 283 29.84 22.72 35.63
N ILE A 284 30.55 21.91 36.41
CA ILE A 284 30.66 20.47 36.16
C ILE A 284 29.29 19.81 36.36
N PRO A 285 28.91 18.80 35.56
CA PRO A 285 27.62 18.13 35.70
C PRO A 285 27.41 17.61 37.13
N GLY A 286 26.30 18.01 37.75
CA GLY A 286 25.94 17.59 39.12
C GLY A 286 26.42 18.49 40.26
N ALA A 287 27.08 19.63 39.99
CA ALA A 287 27.53 20.57 41.03
C ALA A 287 26.40 21.37 41.70
N GLY A 288 25.25 21.49 41.05
CA GLY A 288 24.15 22.33 41.53
C GLY A 288 24.43 23.83 41.44
N GLU A 289 25.23 24.25 40.45
CA GLU A 289 25.43 25.64 40.00
C GLU A 289 24.57 25.97 38.78
#